data_AF-A0A4Y2I491-F1
#
_entry.id   AF-A0A4Y2I491-F1
#
_cell.length_a   1.000
_cell.length_b   1.000
_cell.length_c   1.000
_cell.angle_alpha   90.00
_cell.angle_beta   90.00
_cell.angle_gamma   90.00
#
_symmetry.space_group_name_H-M   'P 1'
#
loop_
_entity.id
_entity.type
_entity.pdbx_description
1 polymer ?
#
loop_
_entity_poly.entity_id
_entity_poly.type
_entity_poly.pdbx_seq_one_letter_code
_entity_poly.pdbx_strand_id
1 'polypeptide(L)'
;MVWRKPNSELEMKNLTPSVKHGSGSQMVWSCMSAVCVGNLHFRDGMLDKYMHLDILKQNLKQSAEKMGILPHYKLYQDNEPKHNAISADSGLYITVPK
;
A
#
# COMPACT_ATOMS: atom_id res chain seq x y z
N MET A 1 -24.78 5.78 3.66
CA MET A 1 -26.09 5.33 3.13
C MET A 1 -26.64 6.44 2.25
N VAL A 2 -26.99 6.15 1.00
CA VAL A 2 -27.51 7.16 0.05
C VAL A 2 -29.00 6.89 -0.16
N TRP A 3 -29.83 7.90 0.10
CA TRP A 3 -31.26 7.82 -0.13
C TRP A 3 -31.56 8.37 -1.54
N ARG A 4 -32.16 7.54 -2.39
CA ARG A 4 -32.62 7.92 -3.74
C ARG A 4 -33.96 7.27 -4.03
N LYS A 5 -34.70 7.82 -5.01
CA LYS A 5 -35.94 7.19 -5.47
C LYS A 5 -35.61 5.82 -6.09
N PRO A 6 -36.48 4.81 -5.93
CA PRO A 6 -36.33 3.55 -6.63
C PRO A 6 -36.24 3.80 -8.14
N ASN A 7 -35.35 3.08 -8.82
CA ASN A 7 -35.13 3.17 -10.27
C ASN A 7 -34.71 4.55 -10.81
N SER A 8 -34.23 5.47 -9.96
CA SER A 8 -33.64 6.74 -10.40
C SER A 8 -32.12 6.72 -10.26
N GLU A 9 -31.42 7.37 -11.19
CA GLU A 9 -29.98 7.62 -11.07
C GLU A 9 -29.67 8.65 -9.98
N LEU A 10 -28.37 8.83 -9.70
CA LEU A 10 -27.89 9.82 -8.76
C LEU A 10 -27.95 11.21 -9.42
N GLU A 11 -28.71 12.12 -8.82
CA GLU A 11 -28.89 13.48 -9.35
C GLU A 11 -27.82 14.43 -8.79
N MET A 12 -27.00 15.01 -9.65
CA MET A 12 -25.88 15.88 -9.24
C MET A 12 -26.32 17.12 -8.46
N LYS A 13 -27.52 17.65 -8.76
CA LYS A 13 -28.15 18.77 -8.02
C LYS A 13 -28.43 18.46 -6.54
N ASN A 14 -28.45 17.17 -6.16
CA ASN A 14 -28.69 16.71 -4.80
C ASN A 14 -27.39 16.30 -4.08
N LEU A 15 -26.22 16.54 -4.69
CA LEU A 15 -24.92 16.21 -4.12
C LEU A 15 -24.17 17.47 -3.69
N THR A 16 -23.57 17.43 -2.51
CA THR A 16 -22.58 18.42 -2.09
C THR A 16 -21.18 17.86 -2.38
N PRO A 17 -20.26 18.65 -2.98
CA PRO A 17 -18.89 18.23 -3.17
C PRO A 17 -18.25 17.81 -1.84
N SER A 18 -17.61 16.65 -1.81
CA SER A 18 -16.87 16.17 -0.65
C SER A 18 -15.55 15.56 -1.12
N VAL A 19 -14.51 15.71 -0.30
CA VAL A 19 -13.18 15.18 -0.62
C VAL A 19 -13.11 13.66 -0.37
N LYS A 20 -13.78 13.18 0.70
CA LYS A 20 -13.85 11.76 1.06
C LYS A 20 -15.28 11.38 1.40
N HIS A 21 -15.79 10.34 0.76
CA HIS A 21 -17.09 9.77 1.08
C HIS A 21 -16.98 8.86 2.32
N GLY A 22 -18.00 8.85 3.17
CA GLY A 22 -18.01 8.12 4.45
C GLY A 22 -18.15 6.59 4.33
N SER A 23 -17.96 6.00 3.15
CA SER A 23 -18.06 4.55 2.92
C SER A 23 -16.86 3.74 3.43
N GLY A 24 -15.94 4.38 4.16
CA GLY A 24 -14.70 3.77 4.63
C GLY A 24 -13.61 3.73 3.55
N SER A 25 -12.44 3.25 3.95
CA SER A 25 -11.27 3.09 3.09
C SER A 25 -10.53 1.81 3.48
N GLN A 26 -10.05 1.05 2.50
CA GLN A 26 -9.17 -0.09 2.73
C GLN A 26 -7.72 0.31 2.49
N MET A 27 -6.82 -0.07 3.39
CA MET A 27 -5.39 0.11 3.18
C MET A 27 -4.76 -1.18 2.67
N VAL A 28 -3.79 -1.04 1.77
CA VAL A 28 -3.15 -2.17 1.10
C VAL A 28 -1.66 -1.89 0.95
N TRP A 29 -0.85 -2.93 1.09
CA TRP A 29 0.58 -2.91 0.77
C TRP A 29 0.86 -3.78 -0.45
N SER A 30 1.76 -3.34 -1.32
CA SER A 30 2.28 -4.14 -2.42
C SER A 30 3.68 -3.67 -2.83
N CYS A 31 4.36 -4.47 -3.64
CA CYS A 31 5.57 -4.09 -4.34
C CYS A 31 5.46 -4.44 -5.83
N MET A 32 6.21 -3.73 -6.67
CA MET A 32 6.17 -3.89 -8.12
C MET A 32 7.59 -3.78 -8.69
N SER A 33 7.86 -4.51 -9.77
CA SER A 33 9.04 -4.34 -10.61
C SER A 33 8.62 -3.96 -12.04
N ALA A 34 9.60 -3.70 -12.91
CA ALA A 34 9.34 -3.50 -14.33
C ALA A 34 8.69 -4.73 -15.02
N VAL A 35 8.83 -5.92 -14.42
CA VAL A 35 8.37 -7.18 -15.02
C VAL A 35 6.94 -7.51 -14.60
N CYS A 36 6.63 -7.42 -13.30
CA CYS A 36 5.29 -7.69 -12.80
C CYS A 36 5.04 -7.13 -11.39
N VAL A 37 3.81 -7.30 -10.91
CA VAL A 37 3.37 -6.93 -9.56
C VAL A 37 3.61 -8.09 -8.60
N GLY A 38 4.17 -7.77 -7.44
CA GLY A 38 4.35 -8.67 -6.31
C GLY A 38 3.04 -8.98 -5.59
N ASN A 39 3.15 -9.39 -4.33
CA ASN A 39 1.98 -9.71 -3.52
C ASN A 39 1.19 -8.45 -3.12
N LEU A 40 -0.14 -8.60 -3.05
CA LEU A 40 -1.05 -7.57 -2.57
C LEU A 40 -1.55 -7.98 -1.17
N HIS A 41 -1.24 -7.17 -0.16
CA HIS A 41 -1.58 -7.46 1.23
C HIS A 41 -2.56 -6.43 1.78
N PHE A 42 -3.80 -6.86 2.05
CA PHE A 42 -4.81 -6.03 2.68
C PHE A 42 -4.50 -5.83 4.16
N ARG A 43 -4.65 -4.58 4.63
CA ARG A 43 -4.48 -4.25 6.04
C ARG A 43 -5.68 -3.45 6.55
N ASP A 44 -6.04 -3.78 7.79
CA ASP A 44 -6.94 -2.99 8.61
C ASP A 44 -6.14 -2.07 9.54
N GLY A 45 -6.59 -0.82 9.66
CA GLY A 45 -5.99 0.16 10.57
C GLY A 45 -4.65 0.74 10.12
N MET A 46 -4.15 1.70 10.90
CA MET A 46 -2.96 2.50 10.58
C MET A 46 -1.69 1.64 10.57
N LEU A 47 -0.82 1.84 9.59
CA LEU A 47 0.46 1.15 9.52
C LEU A 47 1.38 1.60 10.67
N ASP A 48 1.77 0.65 11.53
CA ASP A 48 2.87 0.81 12.49
C ASP A 48 4.19 0.21 11.97
N LYS A 49 5.29 0.52 12.66
CA LYS A 49 6.65 0.09 12.30
C LYS A 49 6.82 -1.43 12.30
N TYR A 50 6.40 -2.13 13.35
CA TYR A 50 6.58 -3.58 13.50
C TYR A 50 5.75 -4.34 12.48
N MET A 51 4.53 -3.86 12.32
CA MET A 51 3.60 -4.33 11.32
C MET A 51 4.15 -4.14 9.89
N HIS A 52 4.90 -3.06 9.59
CA HIS A 52 5.58 -2.90 8.29
C HIS A 52 6.69 -3.94 8.11
N LEU A 53 7.50 -4.18 9.15
CA LEU A 53 8.54 -5.21 9.13
C LEU A 53 7.99 -6.59 8.84
N ASP A 54 6.87 -6.96 9.46
CA ASP A 54 6.27 -8.28 9.27
C ASP A 54 5.76 -8.46 7.84
N ILE A 55 5.12 -7.43 7.27
CA ILE A 55 4.69 -7.46 5.87
C ILE A 55 5.90 -7.64 4.95
N LEU A 56 7.00 -6.92 5.18
CA LEU A 56 8.23 -7.05 4.40
C LEU A 56 8.82 -8.46 4.51
N LYS A 57 9.00 -8.97 5.73
CA LYS A 57 9.56 -10.32 5.96
C LYS A 57 8.73 -11.42 5.29
N GLN A 58 7.41 -11.30 5.35
CA GLN A 58 6.50 -12.31 4.80
C GLN A 58 6.38 -12.23 3.27
N ASN A 59 6.31 -11.02 2.70
CA ASN A 59 5.92 -10.86 1.30
C ASN A 59 7.07 -10.52 0.36
N LEU A 60 8.15 -9.89 0.83
CA LEU A 60 9.18 -9.34 -0.06
C LEU A 60 9.92 -10.44 -0.82
N LYS A 61 10.36 -11.49 -0.11
CA LYS A 61 11.06 -12.62 -0.72
C LYS A 61 10.19 -13.34 -1.74
N GLN A 62 8.95 -13.69 -1.35
CA GLN A 62 8.01 -14.36 -2.25
C GLN A 62 7.68 -13.51 -3.48
N SER A 63 7.55 -12.20 -3.31
CA SER A 63 7.32 -11.28 -4.42
C SER A 63 8.53 -11.23 -5.35
N ALA A 64 9.76 -11.18 -4.81
CA ALA A 64 10.98 -11.21 -5.61
C ALA A 64 11.17 -12.54 -6.37
N GLU A 65 10.79 -13.67 -5.77
CA GLU A 65 10.74 -14.99 -6.42
C GLU A 65 9.75 -14.99 -7.58
N LYS A 66 8.53 -14.51 -7.33
CA LYS A 66 7.47 -14.40 -8.35
C LYS A 66 7.87 -13.48 -9.51
N MET A 67 8.62 -12.43 -9.21
CA MET A 67 9.16 -11.49 -10.20
C MET A 67 10.41 -12.01 -10.92
N GLY A 68 11.01 -13.12 -10.47
CA GLY A 68 12.24 -13.65 -11.05
C GLY A 68 13.47 -12.76 -10.84
N ILE A 69 13.46 -11.92 -9.80
CA ILE A 69 14.53 -10.93 -9.51
C ILE A 69 15.43 -11.34 -8.34
N LEU A 70 15.26 -12.56 -7.82
CA LEU A 70 16.24 -13.13 -6.89
C LEU A 70 17.56 -13.49 -7.61
N PRO A 71 18.70 -13.46 -6.90
CA PRO A 71 18.87 -13.01 -5.52
C PRO A 71 19.13 -11.49 -5.41
N HIS A 72 19.28 -10.79 -6.54
CA HIS A 72 19.75 -9.40 -6.59
C HIS A 72 18.61 -8.42 -6.92
N TYR A 73 18.05 -7.80 -5.89
CA TYR A 73 17.11 -6.70 -6.03
C TYR A 73 17.37 -5.60 -5.00
N LYS A 74 16.90 -4.39 -5.31
CA LYS A 74 16.91 -3.25 -4.41
C LYS A 74 15.47 -2.85 -4.11
N LEU A 75 15.14 -2.68 -2.83
CA LEU A 75 13.83 -2.16 -2.44
C LEU A 75 13.91 -0.64 -2.30
N TYR A 76 12.97 0.04 -2.96
CA TYR A 76 12.77 1.49 -2.86
C TYR A 76 11.44 1.76 -2.18
N GLN A 77 11.46 2.61 -1.15
CA GLN A 77 10.28 3.05 -0.39
C GLN A 77 10.37 4.55 -0.11
N ASP A 78 9.23 5.13 0.27
CA ASP A 78 9.12 6.51 0.69
C ASP A 78 9.82 6.75 2.05
N ASN A 79 10.30 7.96 2.24
CA ASN A 79 11.06 8.36 3.42
C ASN A 79 10.14 8.74 4.61
N GLU A 80 9.07 7.98 4.86
CA GLU A 80 8.22 8.25 6.02
C GLU A 80 8.94 7.82 7.32
N PRO A 81 8.80 8.59 8.42
CA PRO A 81 9.45 8.27 9.71
C PRO A 81 9.20 6.84 10.22
N LYS A 82 8.04 6.27 9.87
CA LYS A 82 7.65 4.90 10.24
C LYS A 82 8.43 3.83 9.47
N HIS A 83 8.88 4.14 8.27
CA HIS A 83 9.73 3.31 7.42
C HIS A 83 11.22 3.51 7.74
N ASN A 84 11.59 4.67 8.29
CA ASN A 84 12.99 5.03 8.59
C ASN A 84 13.61 4.27 9.75
N ALA A 85 12.82 3.78 10.69
CA ALA A 85 13.35 3.05 11.84
C ALA A 85 13.73 1.59 11.50
N ILE A 86 13.57 1.19 10.24
CA ILE A 86 13.80 -0.17 9.70
C ILE A 86 15.05 -0.21 8.81
N SER A 87 15.46 0.93 8.26
CA SER A 87 16.58 1.04 7.30
C SER A 87 17.93 0.64 7.89
N ALA A 88 18.11 0.69 9.20
CA ALA A 88 19.41 0.50 9.84
C ALA A 88 19.86 -0.97 9.99
N ASP A 89 18.95 -1.95 9.97
CA ASP A 89 19.26 -3.30 10.50
C ASP A 89 19.29 -4.42 9.45
N SER A 90 18.96 -4.14 8.18
CA SER A 90 18.73 -5.22 7.19
C SER A 90 19.38 -5.06 5.82
N GLY A 91 20.31 -4.11 5.64
CA GLY A 91 21.30 -4.11 4.54
C GLY A 91 20.79 -4.09 3.10
N LEU A 92 19.47 -3.97 2.86
CA LEU A 92 18.82 -4.17 1.55
C LEU A 92 17.84 -3.05 1.18
N TYR A 93 18.06 -1.83 1.65
CA TYR A 93 17.08 -0.74 1.51
C TYR A 93 17.77 0.52 1.01
N ILE A 94 17.34 1.01 -0.15
CA ILE A 94 17.72 2.34 -0.63
C ILE A 94 16.51 3.24 -0.40
N THR A 95 16.62 4.16 0.55
CA THR A 95 15.68 5.26 0.70
C THR A 95 15.90 6.27 -0.42
N VAL A 96 14.83 6.65 -1.11
CA VAL A 96 14.91 7.72 -2.12
C VAL A 96 15.01 9.05 -1.37
N PRO A 97 16.09 9.85 -1.55
CA PRO A 97 16.16 11.17 -0.96
C PRO A 97 15.10 12.09 -1.59
N LYS A 98 14.58 13.03 -0.80
CA LYS A 98 13.67 14.07 -1.29
C LYS A 98 14.40 15.04 -2.22
#